data_AF-A0A1H7WW28-F1
#
_entry.id   AF-A0A1H7WW28-F1
#
_cell.length_a   1.000
_cell.length_b   1.000
_cell.length_c   1.000
_cell.angle_alpha   90.00
_cell.angle_beta   90.00
_cell.angle_gamma   90.00
#
_symmetry.space_group_name_H-M   'P 1'
#
loop_
_entity.id
_entity.type
_entity.pdbx_description
1 polymer ?
#
loop_
_entity_poly.entity_id
_entity_poly.type
_entity_poly.pdbx_seq_one_letter_code
_entity_poly.pdbx_strand_id
1 'polypeptide(L)'
;MGGIGVAKCDVWLTARKQPRPESEAVVEQVVLAWVQGYLSSKNADGVEDRMLLDVPSHGVINRVLDHVCGENPGLAIYLVADDFARLLMKQYREKKHK
;
A
#
# COMPACT_ATOMS: atom_id res chain seq x y z
N MET A 1 20.58 7.32 0.84
CA MET A 1 19.32 7.64 1.54
C MET A 1 18.19 6.96 0.80
N GLY A 2 17.64 5.87 1.32
CA GLY A 2 16.49 5.20 0.73
C GLY A 2 15.20 5.67 1.42
N GLY A 3 14.23 6.16 0.65
CA GLY A 3 12.93 6.59 1.18
C GLY A 3 12.03 5.41 1.59
N ILE A 4 10.81 5.68 2.04
CA ILE A 4 9.81 4.66 2.44
C ILE A 4 9.59 3.60 1.35
N GLY A 5 9.76 3.94 0.07
CA GLY A 5 9.63 2.99 -1.03
C GLY A 5 10.63 1.82 -1.03
N VAL A 6 11.73 1.89 -0.24
CA VAL A 6 12.64 0.74 -0.04
C VAL A 6 12.49 0.10 1.34
N ALA A 7 11.56 0.58 2.17
CA ALA A 7 11.27 -0.01 3.46
C ALA A 7 10.66 -1.40 3.30
N LYS A 8 10.94 -2.26 4.28
CA LYS A 8 10.37 -3.60 4.40
C LYS A 8 9.19 -3.60 5.36
N CYS A 9 8.44 -4.69 5.33
CA CYS A 9 7.27 -4.92 6.15
C CYS A 9 7.56 -4.90 7.66
N ASP A 10 8.79 -5.17 8.08
CA ASP A 10 9.24 -4.99 9.47
C ASP A 10 9.10 -3.54 9.99
N VAL A 11 9.27 -2.54 9.13
CA VAL A 11 9.04 -1.12 9.44
C VAL A 11 7.56 -0.89 9.75
N TRP A 12 6.66 -1.44 8.92
CA TRP A 12 5.22 -1.40 9.19
C TRP A 12 4.87 -2.08 10.51
N LEU A 13 5.36 -3.30 10.72
CA LEU A 13 5.09 -4.06 11.94
C LEU A 13 5.61 -3.36 13.19
N THR A 14 6.78 -2.71 13.10
CA THR A 14 7.35 -1.95 14.21
C THR A 14 6.51 -0.72 14.53
N ALA A 15 6.07 0.00 13.50
CA ALA A 15 5.20 1.18 13.64
C ALA A 15 3.84 0.87 14.30
N ARG A 16 3.44 -0.40 14.32
CA ARG A 16 2.16 -0.88 14.85
C ARG A 16 2.26 -1.49 16.26
N LYS A 17 3.47 -1.68 16.81
CA LYS A 17 3.66 -2.25 18.16
C LYS A 17 3.11 -1.33 19.25
N GLN A 18 2.60 -1.95 20.32
CA GLN A 18 2.11 -1.25 21.52
C GLN A 18 3.01 -1.55 22.73
N PRO A 19 3.27 -0.58 23.63
CA PRO A 19 2.86 0.82 23.53
C PRO A 19 3.57 1.55 22.38
N ARG A 20 2.84 2.39 21.64
CA ARG A 20 3.36 3.04 20.42
C ARG A 20 3.93 4.43 20.70
N PRO A 21 5.24 4.67 20.47
CA PRO A 21 5.84 6.00 20.50
C PRO A 21 5.26 6.92 19.41
N GLU A 22 5.26 8.23 19.62
CA GLU A 22 4.79 9.21 18.61
C GLU A 22 5.56 9.10 17.27
N SER A 23 6.86 8.82 17.32
CA SER A 23 7.67 8.61 16.12
C SER A 23 7.16 7.46 15.25
N GLU A 24 6.71 6.37 15.88
CA GLU A 24 6.16 5.21 15.20
C GLU A 24 4.77 5.49 14.62
N ALA A 25 3.98 6.35 15.29
CA ALA A 25 2.72 6.83 14.72
C ALA A 25 2.94 7.67 13.45
N VAL A 26 4.01 8.48 13.40
CA VAL A 26 4.40 9.20 12.18
C VAL A 26 4.80 8.22 11.09
N VAL A 27 5.63 7.21 11.40
CA VAL A 27 6.04 6.19 10.43
C VAL A 27 4.83 5.47 9.84
N GLU A 28 3.85 5.08 10.65
CA GLU A 28 2.60 4.49 10.16
C GLU A 28 1.91 5.39 9.14
N GLN A 29 1.73 6.68 9.44
CA GLN A 29 1.05 7.61 8.54
C GLN A 29 1.84 7.85 7.25
N VAL A 30 3.17 7.92 7.33
CA VAL A 30 4.01 8.10 6.14
C VAL A 30 3.96 6.86 5.25
N VAL A 31 3.95 5.65 5.82
CA VAL A 31 3.78 4.41 5.05
C VAL A 31 2.41 4.39 4.35
N LEU A 32 1.33 4.70 5.08
CA LEU A 32 -0.02 4.75 4.50
C LEU A 32 -0.12 5.77 3.37
N ALA A 33 0.37 6.99 3.59
CA ALA A 33 0.37 8.05 2.58
C ALA A 33 1.22 7.67 1.36
N TRP A 34 2.37 7.02 1.57
CA TRP A 34 3.22 6.55 0.48
C TRP A 34 2.52 5.48 -0.37
N VAL A 35 1.89 4.48 0.26
CA VAL A 35 1.14 3.44 -0.46
C VAL A 35 -0.06 4.04 -1.21
N GLN A 36 -0.80 4.95 -0.58
CA GLN A 36 -1.91 5.65 -1.24
C GLN A 36 -1.43 6.46 -2.45
N GLY A 37 -0.31 7.17 -2.31
CA GLY A 37 0.33 7.91 -3.40
C GLY A 37 0.77 7.00 -4.54
N TYR A 38 1.35 5.84 -4.22
CA TYR A 38 1.73 4.82 -5.20
C TYR A 38 0.52 4.28 -5.98
N LEU A 39 -0.58 3.95 -5.28
CA LEU A 39 -1.81 3.50 -5.94
C LEU A 39 -2.40 4.59 -6.84
N SER A 40 -2.34 5.84 -6.39
CA SER A 40 -2.78 7.00 -7.16
C SER A 40 -1.91 7.22 -8.41
N SER A 41 -0.59 6.98 -8.33
CA SER A 41 0.32 7.18 -9.46
C SER A 41 0.04 6.22 -10.62
N LYS A 42 -0.49 5.02 -10.34
CA LYS A 42 -0.91 4.07 -11.39
C LYS A 42 -2.03 4.63 -12.29
N ASN A 43 -2.80 5.62 -11.81
CA ASN A 43 -3.78 6.34 -12.63
C ASN A 43 -3.13 7.33 -13.60
N ALA A 44 -1.95 7.86 -13.25
CA ALA A 44 -1.22 8.80 -14.10
C ALA A 44 -0.46 8.08 -15.23
N ASP A 45 -0.02 6.85 -15.00
CA ASP A 45 0.75 6.05 -15.97
C ASP A 45 -0.09 5.43 -17.10
N GLY A 46 -1.41 5.71 -17.16
CA GLY A 46 -2.25 5.37 -18.32
C GLY A 46 -2.39 3.87 -18.59
N VAL A 47 -2.34 3.03 -17.54
CA VAL A 47 -2.22 1.55 -17.66
C VAL A 47 -3.36 0.86 -18.43
N GLU A 48 -4.44 1.57 -18.75
CA GLU A 48 -5.37 1.23 -19.83
C GLU A 48 -6.22 2.48 -20.09
N ASP A 49 -6.50 2.81 -21.36
CA ASP A 49 -7.34 3.94 -21.76
C ASP A 49 -8.54 4.14 -20.81
N ARG A 50 -8.47 5.18 -19.96
CA ARG A 50 -9.50 5.60 -18.97
C ARG A 50 -9.70 4.69 -17.75
N MET A 51 -8.73 3.89 -17.34
CA MET A 51 -8.81 3.19 -16.06
C MET A 51 -8.44 4.13 -14.91
N LEU A 52 -9.44 4.58 -14.16
CA LEU A 52 -9.25 5.23 -12.87
C LEU A 52 -9.41 4.18 -11.78
N LEU A 53 -8.29 3.78 -11.16
CA LEU A 53 -8.32 3.03 -9.92
C LEU A 53 -8.96 3.89 -8.84
N ASP A 54 -10.02 3.37 -8.26
CA ASP A 54 -10.58 3.89 -7.02
C ASP A 54 -9.58 3.62 -5.90
N VAL A 55 -8.89 4.69 -5.47
CA VAL A 55 -7.79 4.59 -4.51
C VAL A 55 -8.38 4.30 -3.12
N PRO A 56 -8.06 3.14 -2.51
CA PRO A 56 -8.64 2.76 -1.24
C PRO A 56 -8.26 3.71 -0.11
N SER A 57 -9.14 3.82 0.90
CA SER A 57 -8.86 4.61 2.09
C SER A 57 -7.73 4.00 2.93
N HIS A 58 -7.10 4.81 3.80
CA HIS A 58 -6.10 4.35 4.75
C HIS A 58 -6.55 3.12 5.56
N GLY A 59 -7.84 3.00 5.90
CA GLY A 59 -8.35 1.85 6.66
C GLY A 59 -8.38 0.53 5.86
N VAL A 60 -8.47 0.59 4.54
CA VAL A 60 -8.32 -0.58 3.67
C VAL A 60 -6.85 -0.91 3.51
N ILE A 61 -6.03 0.10 3.21
CA ILE A 61 -4.57 -0.05 3.04
C ILE A 61 -3.94 -0.65 4.31
N ASN A 62 -4.34 -0.16 5.49
CA ASN A 62 -3.87 -0.65 6.78
C ASN A 62 -4.14 -2.16 6.96
N ARG A 63 -5.35 -2.63 6.63
CA ARG A 63 -5.70 -4.05 6.70
C ARG A 63 -4.89 -4.91 5.73
N VAL A 64 -4.64 -4.41 4.52
CA VAL A 64 -3.80 -5.11 3.54
C VAL A 64 -2.36 -5.22 4.04
N LEU A 65 -1.80 -4.12 4.57
CA LEU A 65 -0.46 -4.12 5.13
C LEU A 65 -0.36 -5.03 6.36
N ASP A 66 -1.30 -4.96 7.30
CA ASP A 66 -1.34 -5.82 8.49
C ASP A 66 -1.34 -7.31 8.10
N HIS A 67 -2.14 -7.70 7.10
CA HIS A 67 -2.20 -9.07 6.61
C HIS A 67 -0.90 -9.51 5.93
N VAL A 68 -0.49 -8.79 4.88
CA VAL A 68 0.66 -9.20 4.04
C VAL A 68 1.97 -9.11 4.81
N CYS A 69 2.17 -8.04 5.58
CA CYS A 69 3.38 -7.85 6.36
C CYS A 69 3.44 -8.78 7.59
N GLY A 70 2.30 -9.15 8.17
CA GLY A 70 2.26 -10.14 9.25
C GLY A 70 2.77 -11.51 8.81
N GLU A 71 2.47 -11.91 7.57
CA GLU A 71 2.93 -13.16 6.99
C GLU A 71 4.35 -13.06 6.42
N ASN A 72 4.75 -11.89 5.93
CA ASN A 72 6.02 -11.70 5.22
C ASN A 72 6.81 -10.48 5.73
N PRO A 73 7.40 -10.52 6.95
CA PRO A 73 8.11 -9.37 7.52
C PRO A 73 9.28 -8.84 6.68
N GLY A 74 9.92 -9.71 5.88
CA GLY A 74 11.04 -9.34 5.01
C GLY A 74 10.65 -8.73 3.66
N LEU A 75 9.36 -8.71 3.32
CA LEU A 75 8.87 -8.24 2.03
C LEU A 75 8.98 -6.71 1.93
N ALA A 76 9.33 -6.19 0.76
CA ALA A 76 9.39 -4.75 0.53
C ALA A 76 7.99 -4.14 0.43
N ILE A 77 7.75 -2.99 1.04
CA ILE A 77 6.45 -2.30 1.02
C ILE A 77 5.99 -1.97 -0.40
N TYR A 78 6.92 -1.64 -1.31
CA TYR A 78 6.57 -1.38 -2.71
C TYR A 78 5.99 -2.61 -3.42
N LEU A 79 6.43 -3.83 -3.07
CA LEU A 79 5.90 -5.06 -3.66
C LEU A 79 4.46 -5.27 -3.21
N VAL A 80 4.18 -5.02 -1.93
CA VAL A 80 2.80 -5.04 -1.40
C VAL A 80 1.93 -4.03 -2.13
N ALA A 81 2.43 -2.82 -2.38
CA ALA A 81 1.70 -1.79 -3.10
C ALA A 81 1.47 -2.13 -4.59
N ASP A 82 2.46 -2.73 -5.28
CA ASP A 82 2.31 -3.16 -6.68
C ASP A 82 1.33 -4.32 -6.82
N ASP A 83 1.40 -5.32 -5.94
CA ASP A 83 0.44 -6.44 -5.92
C ASP A 83 -0.96 -5.94 -5.60
N PHE A 84 -1.11 -4.99 -4.68
CA PHE A 84 -2.40 -4.39 -4.39
C PHE A 84 -2.95 -3.62 -5.59
N ALA A 85 -2.13 -2.84 -6.28
CA ALA A 85 -2.53 -2.17 -7.52
C ALA A 85 -2.99 -3.18 -8.58
N ARG A 86 -2.25 -4.27 -8.80
CA ARG A 86 -2.63 -5.33 -9.75
C ARG A 86 -3.97 -5.96 -9.42
N LEU A 87 -4.23 -6.21 -8.14
CA LEU A 87 -5.51 -6.76 -7.68
C LEU A 87 -6.66 -5.80 -7.93
N LEU A 88 -6.49 -4.50 -7.64
CA LEU A 88 -7.50 -3.48 -7.93
C LEU A 88 -7.78 -3.35 -9.43
N MET A 89 -6.73 -3.37 -10.27
CA MET A 89 -6.87 -3.35 -11.74
C MET A 89 -7.64 -4.58 -12.23
N LYS A 90 -7.34 -5.78 -11.71
CA LYS A 90 -8.07 -7.01 -12.05
C LYS A 90 -9.56 -6.90 -11.69
N GLN A 91 -9.87 -6.45 -10.47
CA GLN A 91 -11.25 -6.25 -10.03
C GLN A 91 -12.00 -5.23 -10.89
N TYR A 92 -11.34 -4.16 -11.32
CA TYR A 92 -11.91 -3.18 -12.24
C TYR A 92 -12.26 -3.82 -13.60
N ARG A 93 -11.33 -4.57 -14.20
CA ARG A 93 -11.56 -5.27 -15.47
C ARG A 93 -12.74 -6.24 -15.37
N GLU A 94 -12.80 -7.04 -14.30
CA GLU A 94 -13.90 -7.98 -14.07
C GLU A 94 -15.25 -7.29 -13.92
N LYS A 95 -15.31 -6.11 -13.29
CA LYS A 95 -16.53 -5.30 -13.19
C LYS A 95 -16.98 -4.71 -14.53
N LYS A 96 -16.06 -4.36 -15.43
CA LYS A 96 -16.38 -3.83 -16.77
C LYS A 96 -16.97 -4.88 -17.71
N HIS A 97 -16.70 -6.17 -17.45
CA HIS A 97 -17.20 -7.29 -18.25
C HIS A 97 -18.54 -7.88 -17.75
N LYS A 98 -19.11 -7.32 -16.68
CA LYS A 98 -20.46 -7.64 -16.20
C LYS A 98 -21.45 -6.55 -16.61
#